data_AF-A0A8D5ANB6-F1
#
_entry.id   AF-A0A8D5ANB6-F1
#
_cell.length_a   1.000
_cell.length_b   1.000
_cell.length_c   1.000
_cell.angle_alpha   90.00
_cell.angle_beta   90.00
_cell.angle_gamma   90.00
#
_symmetry.space_group_name_H-M   'P 1'
#
loop_
_entity.id
_entity.type
_entity.pdbx_description
1 polymer ?
#
loop_
_entity_poly.entity_id
_entity_poly.type
_entity_poly.pdbx_seq_one_letter_code
_entity_poly.pdbx_strand_id
1 'polypeptide(L)' 'MSSEAIRSTLYIEPALHQALRLKAASAHRSMSEIVNDAIRAALREDEEDLAAFAERAEEPTVSYEVFLAKLKADGTL' A
#
# COMPACT_ATOMS: atom_id res chain seq x y z
N MET A 1 0.13 27.07 7.12
CA MET A 1 1.54 26.89 6.71
C MET A 1 1.55 26.75 5.20
N SER A 2 2.22 27.64 4.48
CA SER A 2 2.39 27.51 3.03
C SER A 2 3.17 26.23 2.76
N SER A 3 2.50 25.13 2.38
CA SER A 3 3.21 23.95 1.92
C SER A 3 3.76 24.28 0.53
N GLU A 4 5.03 24.62 0.42
CA GLU A 4 5.66 24.78 -0.89
C GLU A 4 5.64 23.42 -1.59
N ALA A 5 4.75 23.28 -2.56
CA ALA A 5 4.74 22.13 -3.43
C ALA A 5 5.94 22.22 -4.38
N ILE A 6 6.76 21.16 -4.41
CA ILE A 6 7.84 21.04 -5.39
C ILE A 6 7.24 20.58 -6.72
N ARG A 7 7.53 21.31 -7.80
CA ARG A 7 7.10 20.92 -9.15
C ARG A 7 7.91 19.72 -9.63
N SER A 8 7.24 18.61 -9.85
CA SER A 8 7.84 17.38 -10.41
C SER A 8 7.22 17.05 -11.77
N THR A 9 8.04 16.53 -12.69
CA THR A 9 7.60 16.03 -14.00
C THR A 9 7.68 14.51 -14.00
N LEU A 10 6.57 13.85 -14.32
CA LEU A 10 6.43 12.40 -14.34
C LEU A 10 5.71 11.97 -15.61
N TYR A 11 6.17 10.88 -16.21
CA TYR A 11 5.46 10.23 -17.30
C TYR A 11 4.41 9.29 -16.72
N ILE A 12 3.15 9.52 -17.08
CA ILE A 12 2.02 8.65 -16.72
C ILE A 12 1.55 7.98 -18.01
N GLU A 13 1.31 6.66 -17.97
CA GLU A 13 0.74 5.94 -19.10
C GLU A 13 -0.55 6.60 -19.59
N PRO A 14 -0.82 6.68 -20.90
CA PRO A 14 -1.94 7.45 -21.44
C PRO A 14 -3.31 7.08 -20.83
N ALA A 15 -3.56 5.78 -20.63
CA ALA A 15 -4.81 5.30 -20.04
C ALA A 15 -4.96 5.72 -18.56
N LEU A 16 -3.87 5.62 -17.78
CA LEU A 16 -3.85 6.04 -16.37
C LEU A 16 -4.00 7.56 -16.24
N HIS A 17 -3.34 8.33 -17.11
CA HIS A 17 -3.49 9.78 -17.15
C HIS A 17 -4.95 10.18 -17.44
N GLN A 18 -5.61 9.51 -18.39
CA GLN A 18 -7.03 9.74 -18.69
C GLN A 18 -7.92 9.41 -17.48
N ALA A 19 -7.71 8.26 -16.83
CA ALA A 19 -8.45 7.87 -15.64
C ALA A 19 -8.26 8.86 -14.49
N LEU A 20 -7.01 9.28 -14.23
CA LEU A 20 -6.68 10.27 -13.21
C LEU A 20 -7.36 11.62 -13.50
N ARG A 21 -7.36 12.07 -14.75
CA ARG A 21 -8.04 13.31 -15.16
C ARG A 21 -9.56 13.25 -14.93
N LEU A 22 -10.19 12.11 -15.26
CA LEU A 22 -11.62 11.91 -15.01
C LEU A 22 -11.93 11.89 -13.50
N LYS A 23 -11.11 11.19 -12.70
CA LYS A 23 -11.24 11.13 -11.24
C LYS A 23 -11.07 12.51 -10.60
N ALA A 24 -10.10 13.30 -11.07
CA ALA A 24 -9.88 14.67 -10.63
C ALA A 24 -11.13 15.54 -10.87
N ALA A 25 -11.68 15.48 -12.08
CA ALA A 25 -12.89 16.20 -12.45
C ALA A 25 -14.11 15.77 -11.61
N SER A 26 -14.33 14.47 -11.43
CA SER A 26 -15.48 13.95 -10.67
C SER A 26 -15.39 14.23 -9.17
N ALA A 27 -14.17 14.28 -8.62
CA ALA A 27 -13.94 14.51 -7.19
C ALA A 27 -13.82 16.01 -6.85
N HIS A 28 -13.81 16.91 -7.84
CA HIS A 28 -13.48 18.33 -7.67
C HIS A 28 -12.12 18.56 -6.99
N ARG A 29 -11.13 17.75 -7.38
CA ARG A 29 -9.75 17.79 -6.85
C ARG A 29 -8.76 17.96 -7.99
N SER A 30 -7.58 18.49 -7.68
CA SER A 30 -6.48 18.50 -8.66
C SER A 30 -5.88 17.10 -8.82
N MET A 31 -5.28 16.84 -9.99
CA MET A 31 -4.54 15.60 -10.22
C MET A 31 -3.36 15.46 -9.24
N SER A 32 -2.68 16.56 -8.93
CA SER A 32 -1.56 16.58 -7.98
C SER A 32 -1.98 16.18 -6.56
N GLU A 33 -3.15 16.63 -6.08
CA GLU A 33 -3.68 16.20 -4.78
C GLU A 33 -3.96 14.70 -4.75
N ILE A 34 -4.55 14.15 -5.80
CA ILE A 34 -4.82 12.71 -5.90
C ILE A 34 -3.52 11.91 -5.94
N VAL A 35 -2.53 12.36 -6.71
CA VAL A 35 -1.20 11.72 -6.77
C VAL A 35 -0.50 11.77 -5.42
N ASN A 36 -0.52 12.92 -4.73
CA ASN A 36 0.07 13.04 -3.40
C ASN A 36 -0.61 12.11 -2.39
N ASP A 37 -1.94 11.97 -2.43
CA ASP A 37 -2.65 11.02 -1.56
C ASP A 37 -2.28 9.57 -1.86
N ALA A 38 -2.17 9.20 -3.14
CA ALA A 38 -1.76 7.87 -3.53
C ALA A 38 -0.35 7.54 -3.04
N ILE A 39 0.59 8.49 -3.15
CA ILE A 39 1.96 8.33 -2.63
C ILE A 39 1.93 8.19 -1.10
N ARG A 40 1.19 9.02 -0.37
CA ARG A 40 1.06 8.90 1.09
C ARG A 40 0.41 7.59 1.54
N ALA A 41 -0.51 7.04 0.74
CA ALA A 41 -1.12 5.75 1.04
C ALA A 41 -0.08 4.64 0.91
N ALA A 42 0.66 4.60 -0.22
CA ALA A 42 1.70 3.60 -0.43
C ALA A 42 2.80 3.65 0.65
N LEU A 43 3.29 4.84 1.00
CA LEU A 43 4.32 4.97 2.05
C LEU A 43 3.84 4.55 3.44
N ARG A 44 2.53 4.64 3.71
CA ARG A 44 1.96 4.23 4.98
C ARG A 44 1.74 2.73 5.04
N GLU A 45 1.32 2.12 3.94
CA GLU A 45 1.26 0.67 3.80
C GLU A 45 2.65 0.06 4.05
N ASP A 46 3.69 0.63 3.45
CA ASP A 46 5.08 0.20 3.70
C ASP A 46 5.48 0.35 5.19
N GLU A 47 5.06 1.42 5.86
CA GLU A 47 5.31 1.62 7.30
C GLU A 47 4.56 0.59 8.16
N GLU A 48 3.31 0.30 7.84
CA GLU A 48 2.48 -0.71 8.51
C GLU A 48 3.09 -2.11 8.35
N ASP A 49 3.59 -2.46 7.16
CA ASP A 49 4.27 -3.72 6.90
C ASP A 49 5.56 -3.86 7.73
N LEU A 50 6.38 -2.80 7.78
CA LEU A 50 7.59 -2.79 8.60
C LEU A 50 7.28 -2.94 10.09
N ALA A 51 6.21 -2.30 10.57
CA ALA A 51 5.76 -2.44 11.95
C ALA A 51 5.29 -3.87 12.25
N ALA A 52 4.52 -4.48 11.34
CA ALA A 52 4.08 -5.87 11.47
C ALA A 52 5.26 -6.85 11.50
N PHE A 53 6.31 -6.62 10.68
CA PHE A 53 7.52 -7.43 10.76
C PHE A 53 8.25 -7.27 12.09
N ALA A 54 8.33 -6.04 12.62
CA ALA A 54 8.97 -5.77 13.89
C ALA A 54 8.22 -6.43 15.08
N GLU A 55 6.89 -6.36 15.09
CA GLU A 55 6.05 -6.99 16.13
C GLU A 55 6.23 -8.52 16.13
N ARG A 56 6.38 -9.12 14.94
CA ARG A 56 6.48 -10.56 14.75
C ARG A 56 7.92 -11.08 14.78
N ALA A 57 8.90 -10.22 14.99
CA ALA A 57 10.32 -10.59 14.96
C ALA A 57 10.69 -11.65 16.01
N GLU A 58 10.00 -11.64 17.15
CA GLU A 58 10.20 -12.59 18.26
C GLU A 58 9.26 -13.81 18.19
N GLU A 59 8.40 -13.91 17.17
CA GLU A 59 7.56 -15.10 17.00
C GLU A 59 8.44 -16.33 16.71
N PRO A 60 8.23 -17.46 17.41
CA PRO A 60 8.99 -18.67 17.13
C PRO A 60 8.65 -19.19 15.72
N THR A 61 9.67 -19.62 14.99
CA THR A 61 9.46 -20.33 13.73
C THR A 61 8.79 -21.69 14.00
N VAL A 62 7.88 -22.08 13.11
CA VAL A 62 7.19 -23.37 13.18
C VAL A 62 7.70 -24.25 12.04
N SER A 63 8.06 -25.50 12.34
CA SER A 63 8.49 -26.43 11.31
C SER A 63 7.32 -26.83 10.40
N TYR A 64 7.64 -27.28 9.19
CA TYR A 64 6.63 -27.70 8.23
C TYR A 64 5.80 -28.88 8.74
N GLU A 65 6.41 -29.83 9.45
CA GLU A 65 5.73 -30.98 10.05
C GLU A 65 4.72 -30.55 11.12
N VAL A 66 5.10 -29.59 11.98
CA VAL A 66 4.19 -29.06 13.02
C VAL A 66 3.02 -28.31 12.38
N PHE A 67 3.28 -27.56 11.31
CA PHE A 67 2.22 -26.88 10.56
C PHE A 67 1.25 -27.87 9.90
N LEU A 68 1.74 -28.94 9.26
CA LEU A 68 0.88 -29.97 8.67
C LEU A 68 0.05 -30.72 9.72
N ALA A 69 0.61 -30.99 10.90
CA ALA A 69 -0.14 -31.59 11.99
C ALA A 69 -1.29 -30.68 12.47
N LYS A 70 -1.06 -29.36 12.51
CA LYS A 70 -2.08 -28.36 12.84
C LYS A 70 -3.22 -28.34 11.82
N LEU A 71 -2.90 -28.32 10.52
CA LEU A 71 -3.88 -28.35 9.43
C LEU A 71 -4.73 -29.63 9.40
N LYS A 72 -4.16 -30.77 9.79
CA LYS A 72 -4.95 -32.01 9.97
C LYS A 72 -5.89 -31.94 11.16
N ALA A 73 -5.44 -31.31 12.25
CA ALA A 73 -6.23 -31.19 13.47
C ALA A 73 -7.41 -30.21 13.32
N ASP A 74 -7.26 -29.17 12.50
CA ASP A 74 -8.34 -28.19 12.23
C ASP A 74 -9.27 -28.60 11.07
N GLY A 75 -9.02 -29.73 10.42
CA GLY A 75 -9.85 -30.30 9.35
C GLY A 75 -9.65 -29.66 7.98
N THR A 76 -8.62 -28.82 7.83
CA THR A 76 -8.23 -28.26 6.52
C THR A 76 -7.59 -29.31 5.61
N LEU A 77 -6.88 -30.29 6.20
CA LEU A 77 -6.29 -31.46 5.52
C LEU A 77 -6.86 -32.77 6.06
#